data_AF-A0A0S8IN55-F1
#
_entry.id   AF-A0A0S8IN55-F1
#
_cell.length_a   1.000
_cell.length_b   1.000
_cell.length_c   1.000
_cell.angle_alpha   90.00
_cell.angle_beta   90.00
_cell.angle_gamma   90.00
#
_symmetry.space_group_name_H-M   'P 1'
#
loop_
_entity.id
_entity.type
_entity.pdbx_description
1 polymer ?
#
loop_
_entity_poly.entity_id
_entity_poly.type
_entity_poly.pdbx_seq_one_letter_code
_entity_poly.pdbx_strand_id
1 'polypeptide(L)'
;MRLKIFLLLAVLLLQCGTFALADESQRLYVSAVKAAKRNDLTVAFMSFRSLLENYPHSPHMQEALFANAEYYFLIGAFTDARPAFIRFLTEYPDSKARPFALLYLFQIAEAQGQSDLAESLRQEIITSQQLVLLFREYKQFQYLSPLQRNHKAIHFIDRIEFYIDDELFARISY
;
A
#
# COMPACT_ATOMS: atom_id res chain seq x y z
N MET A 1 -38.93 30.93 9.64
CA MET A 1 -37.50 31.36 9.69
C MET A 1 -36.63 30.56 10.66
N ARG A 2 -37.13 30.16 11.85
CA ARG A 2 -36.32 29.41 12.86
C ARG A 2 -35.82 28.02 12.41
N LEU A 3 -36.61 27.29 11.62
CA LEU A 3 -36.23 25.94 11.13
C LEU A 3 -35.08 25.96 10.10
N LYS A 4 -35.03 26.98 9.23
CA LYS A 4 -33.95 27.13 8.22
C LYS A 4 -32.60 27.47 8.87
N ILE A 5 -32.62 28.23 9.97
CA ILE A 5 -31.42 28.58 10.75
C ILE A 5 -30.86 27.36 11.48
N PHE A 6 -31.73 26.51 12.04
CA PHE A 6 -31.33 25.24 12.67
C PHE A 6 -30.71 24.26 11.67
N LEU A 7 -31.27 24.13 10.47
CA LEU A 7 -30.71 23.32 9.39
C LEU A 7 -29.35 23.84 8.91
N LEU A 8 -29.18 25.16 8.77
CA LEU A 8 -27.90 25.78 8.42
C LEU A 8 -26.83 25.56 9.50
N LEU A 9 -27.19 25.70 10.79
CA LEU A 9 -26.28 25.45 11.92
C LEU A 9 -25.90 23.96 12.03
N ALA A 10 -26.84 23.04 11.80
CA ALA A 10 -26.56 21.60 11.80
C ALA A 10 -25.62 21.19 10.66
N VAL A 11 -25.81 21.76 9.45
CA VAL A 11 -24.91 21.55 8.31
C VAL A 11 -23.53 22.16 8.57
N LEU A 12 -23.46 23.35 9.19
CA LEU A 12 -22.20 24.01 9.54
C LEU A 12 -21.42 23.22 10.59
N LEU A 13 -22.09 22.66 11.60
CA LEU A 13 -21.48 21.82 12.63
C LEU A 13 -21.00 20.48 12.06
N LEU A 14 -21.75 19.88 11.13
CA LEU A 14 -21.33 18.68 10.41
C LEU A 14 -20.09 18.93 9.55
N GLN A 15 -20.04 20.05 8.83
CA GLN A 15 -18.86 20.44 8.04
C GLN A 15 -17.65 20.72 8.93
N CYS A 16 -17.82 21.43 10.05
CA CYS A 16 -16.72 21.73 10.98
C CYS A 16 -16.10 20.44 11.58
N GLY A 17 -16.93 19.46 11.92
CA GLY A 17 -16.47 18.15 12.42
C GLY A 17 -15.67 17.36 11.38
N THR A 18 -16.10 17.36 10.12
CA THR A 18 -15.36 16.65 9.04
C THR A 18 -14.03 17.34 8.72
N PHE A 19 -13.97 18.69 8.74
CA PHE A 19 -12.71 19.43 8.56
C PHE A 19 -11.71 19.17 9.68
N ALA A 20 -12.14 19.12 10.95
CA ALA A 20 -11.25 18.83 12.08
C ALA A 20 -10.66 17.41 12.04
N LEU A 21 -11.47 16.40 11.67
CA LEU A 21 -11.01 15.02 11.51
C LEU A 21 -10.06 14.86 10.32
N ALA A 22 -10.32 15.57 9.21
CA ALA A 22 -9.44 15.58 8.06
C ALA A 22 -8.05 16.15 8.40
N ASP A 23 -8.01 17.26 9.15
CA ASP A 23 -6.76 17.88 9.60
C ASP A 23 -5.96 16.97 10.55
N GLU A 24 -6.60 16.29 11.50
CA GLU A 24 -5.91 15.36 12.41
C GLU A 24 -5.37 14.12 11.69
N SER A 25 -6.15 13.53 10.76
CA SER A 25 -5.69 12.38 9.96
C SER A 25 -4.50 12.75 9.08
N GLN A 26 -4.48 13.97 8.53
CA GLN A 26 -3.35 14.52 7.79
C GLN A 26 -2.11 14.67 8.69
N ARG A 27 -2.28 15.18 9.91
CA ARG A 27 -1.17 15.35 10.86
C ARG A 27 -0.56 14.01 11.26
N LEU A 28 -1.38 12.99 11.53
CA LEU A 28 -0.90 11.62 11.80
C LEU A 28 -0.12 11.06 10.61
N TYR A 29 -0.64 11.21 9.40
CA TYR A 29 0.05 10.76 8.18
C TYR A 29 1.43 11.43 8.02
N VAL A 30 1.49 12.75 8.15
CA VAL A 30 2.76 13.51 8.04
C VAL A 30 3.74 13.09 9.12
N SER A 31 3.27 12.88 10.36
CA SER A 31 4.10 12.37 11.46
C SER A 31 4.68 10.98 11.14
N ALA A 32 3.84 10.08 10.64
CA ALA A 32 4.23 8.72 10.26
C ALA A 32 5.33 8.73 9.18
N VAL A 33 5.12 9.50 8.10
CA VAL A 33 6.10 9.65 7.02
C VAL A 33 7.39 10.29 7.53
N LYS A 34 7.32 11.28 8.42
CA LYS A 34 8.49 11.90 9.04
C LYS A 34 9.27 10.90 9.90
N ALA A 35 8.59 10.03 10.64
CA ALA A 35 9.22 8.95 11.40
C ALA A 35 9.93 7.96 10.46
N ALA A 36 9.25 7.53 9.39
CA ALA A 36 9.85 6.65 8.37
C ALA A 36 11.10 7.25 7.73
N LYS A 37 11.09 8.56 7.41
CA LYS A 37 12.27 9.29 6.90
C LYS A 37 13.45 9.31 7.86
N ARG A 38 13.21 9.18 9.17
CA ARG A 38 14.25 9.05 10.20
C ARG A 38 14.63 7.59 10.46
N ASN A 39 14.15 6.66 9.62
CA ASN A 39 14.28 5.22 9.79
C ASN A 39 13.64 4.68 11.08
N ASP A 40 12.72 5.44 11.68
CA ASP A 40 11.95 4.99 12.84
C ASP A 40 10.67 4.30 12.37
N LEU A 41 10.84 3.08 11.89
CA LEU A 41 9.77 2.30 11.27
C LEU A 41 8.70 1.89 12.27
N THR A 42 9.06 1.68 13.54
CA THR A 42 8.10 1.32 14.59
C THR A 42 7.16 2.49 14.90
N VAL A 43 7.67 3.72 15.04
CA VAL A 43 6.81 4.90 15.24
C VAL A 43 5.98 5.20 14.00
N ALA A 44 6.55 5.03 12.80
CA ALA A 44 5.81 5.15 11.55
C ALA A 44 4.63 4.17 11.50
N PHE A 45 4.89 2.88 11.76
CA PHE A 45 3.89 1.83 11.84
C PHE A 45 2.77 2.16 12.82
N MET A 46 3.11 2.53 14.07
CA MET A 46 2.10 2.87 15.08
C MET A 46 1.22 4.05 14.64
N SER A 47 1.81 5.06 14.00
CA SER A 47 1.09 6.23 13.51
C SER A 47 0.16 5.88 12.34
N PHE A 48 0.63 5.08 11.39
CA PHE A 48 -0.23 4.57 10.30
C PHE A 48 -1.34 3.67 10.84
N ARG A 49 -1.05 2.80 11.81
CA ARG A 49 -2.06 1.94 12.44
C ARG A 49 -3.14 2.76 13.13
N SER A 50 -2.74 3.79 13.88
CA SER A 50 -3.69 4.74 14.48
C SER A 50 -4.52 5.47 13.42
N LEU A 51 -3.96 5.77 12.26
CA LEU A 51 -4.71 6.38 11.15
C LEU A 51 -5.80 5.43 10.66
N LEU A 52 -5.46 4.16 10.45
CA LEU A 52 -6.39 3.12 10.01
C LEU A 52 -7.52 2.87 11.01
N GLU A 53 -7.21 2.89 12.31
CA GLU A 53 -8.16 2.60 13.39
C GLU A 53 -9.11 3.79 13.65
N ASN A 54 -8.58 5.00 13.69
CA ASN A 54 -9.32 6.18 14.16
C ASN A 54 -9.89 7.05 13.03
N TYR A 55 -9.38 6.91 11.79
CA TYR A 55 -9.76 7.78 10.67
C TYR A 55 -10.03 6.97 9.38
N PRO A 56 -11.02 6.06 9.37
CA PRO A 56 -11.29 5.15 8.25
C PRO A 56 -11.72 5.84 6.94
N HIS A 57 -12.06 7.13 6.99
CA HIS A 57 -12.40 7.95 5.83
C HIS A 57 -11.26 8.90 5.40
N SER A 58 -10.08 8.77 5.99
CA SER A 58 -8.92 9.57 5.62
C SER A 58 -8.54 9.33 4.16
N PRO A 59 -8.07 10.35 3.41
CA PRO A 59 -7.52 10.13 2.08
C PRO A 59 -6.24 9.26 2.08
N HIS A 60 -5.60 9.05 3.24
CA HIS A 60 -4.34 8.31 3.38
C HIS A 60 -4.50 6.83 3.75
N MET A 61 -5.72 6.30 3.66
CA MET A 61 -6.01 4.92 4.03
C MET A 61 -5.25 3.91 3.16
N GLN A 62 -5.13 4.18 1.86
CA GLN A 62 -4.38 3.35 0.92
C GLN A 62 -2.91 3.24 1.33
N GLU A 63 -2.26 4.38 1.57
CA GLU A 63 -0.87 4.49 1.99
C GLU A 63 -0.65 3.81 3.35
N ALA A 64 -1.52 4.09 4.33
CA ALA A 64 -1.38 3.54 5.67
C ALA A 64 -1.55 2.01 5.69
N LEU A 65 -2.43 1.44 4.86
CA LEU A 65 -2.58 0.00 4.70
C LEU A 65 -1.31 -0.64 4.14
N PHE A 66 -0.79 -0.10 3.03
CA PHE A 66 0.44 -0.62 2.43
C PHE A 66 1.60 -0.54 3.43
N ALA A 67 1.76 0.59 4.13
CA ALA A 67 2.83 0.78 5.11
C ALA A 67 2.74 -0.20 6.29
N ASN A 68 1.54 -0.49 6.81
CA ASN A 68 1.37 -1.49 7.86
C ASN A 68 1.72 -2.90 7.37
N ALA A 69 1.22 -3.28 6.19
CA ALA A 69 1.50 -4.58 5.60
C ALA A 69 2.99 -4.78 5.30
N GLU A 70 3.64 -3.76 4.74
CA GLU A 70 5.07 -3.72 4.49
C GLU A 70 5.88 -3.83 5.78
N TYR A 71 5.51 -3.10 6.83
CA TYR A 71 6.16 -3.20 8.12
C TYR A 71 6.11 -4.63 8.67
N TYR A 72 4.93 -5.27 8.67
CA TYR A 72 4.80 -6.65 9.12
C TYR A 72 5.69 -7.61 8.30
N PHE A 73 5.78 -7.41 6.99
CA PHE A 73 6.67 -8.21 6.15
C PHE A 73 8.15 -8.01 6.54
N LEU A 74 8.59 -6.76 6.73
CA LEU A 74 9.97 -6.42 7.08
C LEU A 74 10.42 -7.04 8.40
N ILE A 75 9.52 -7.15 9.38
CA ILE A 75 9.82 -7.79 10.67
C ILE A 75 9.61 -9.32 10.65
N GLY A 76 9.24 -9.91 9.51
CA GLY A 76 8.99 -11.34 9.36
C GLY A 76 7.65 -11.82 9.94
N ALA A 77 6.76 -10.90 10.32
CA ALA A 77 5.43 -11.21 10.85
C ALA A 77 4.45 -11.57 9.71
N PHE A 78 4.72 -12.67 9.02
CA PHE A 78 3.97 -13.11 7.84
C PHE A 78 2.50 -13.45 8.11
N THR A 79 2.18 -13.83 9.35
CA THR A 79 0.80 -14.04 9.83
C THR A 79 -0.05 -12.78 9.78
N ASP A 80 0.58 -11.61 9.97
CA ASP A 80 -0.08 -10.31 9.99
C ASP A 80 0.07 -9.59 8.64
N ALA A 81 1.23 -9.75 7.99
CA ALA A 81 1.51 -9.14 6.69
C ALA A 81 0.53 -9.62 5.61
N ARG A 82 0.26 -10.93 5.57
CA ARG A 82 -0.62 -11.54 4.56
C ARG A 82 -2.04 -10.96 4.57
N PRO A 83 -2.81 -11.00 5.67
CA PRO A 83 -4.14 -10.41 5.69
C PRO A 83 -4.12 -8.90 5.45
N ALA A 84 -3.06 -8.19 5.88
CA ALA A 84 -2.92 -6.76 5.62
C ALA A 84 -2.74 -6.45 4.11
N PHE A 85 -1.92 -7.21 3.39
CA PHE A 85 -1.78 -7.07 1.93
C PHE A 85 -3.05 -7.49 1.18
N ILE A 86 -3.72 -8.57 1.62
CA ILE A 86 -5.01 -8.98 1.02
C ILE A 86 -6.05 -7.87 1.18
N ARG A 87 -6.15 -7.27 2.37
CA ARG A 87 -7.03 -6.13 2.63
C ARG A 87 -6.70 -4.95 1.71
N PHE A 88 -5.42 -4.59 1.59
CA PHE A 88 -4.96 -3.56 0.68
C PHE A 88 -5.39 -3.83 -0.78
N LEU A 89 -5.15 -5.04 -1.29
CA LEU A 89 -5.51 -5.43 -2.65
C LEU A 89 -7.03 -5.45 -2.88
N THR A 90 -7.81 -5.74 -1.84
CA THR A 90 -9.27 -5.76 -1.89
C THR A 90 -9.85 -4.35 -1.92
N GLU A 91 -9.35 -3.46 -1.05
CA GLU A 91 -9.87 -2.09 -0.92
C GLU A 91 -9.31 -1.16 -2.02
N TYR A 92 -8.11 -1.42 -2.53
CA TYR A 92 -7.40 -0.57 -3.49
C TYR A 92 -6.87 -1.36 -4.71
N PRO A 93 -7.75 -2.02 -5.48
CA PRO A 93 -7.36 -2.90 -6.59
C PRO A 93 -6.71 -2.16 -7.77
N ASP A 94 -6.84 -0.84 -7.87
CA ASP A 94 -6.23 -0.02 -8.92
C ASP A 94 -4.99 0.74 -8.45
N SER A 95 -4.51 0.48 -7.23
CA SER A 95 -3.35 1.20 -6.69
C SER A 95 -2.09 0.90 -7.49
N LYS A 96 -1.26 1.94 -7.68
CA LYS A 96 0.09 1.79 -8.24
C LYS A 96 0.98 0.85 -7.44
N ALA A 97 0.67 0.63 -6.16
CA ALA A 97 1.41 -0.28 -5.30
C ALA A 97 0.96 -1.74 -5.40
N ARG A 98 -0.14 -2.03 -6.11
CA ARG A 98 -0.69 -3.39 -6.29
C ARG A 98 0.35 -4.42 -6.74
N PRO A 99 1.20 -4.18 -7.77
CA PRO A 99 2.19 -5.17 -8.18
C PRO A 99 3.16 -5.55 -7.05
N PHE A 100 3.48 -4.60 -6.18
CA PHE A 100 4.38 -4.81 -5.05
C PHE A 100 3.68 -5.51 -3.88
N ALA A 101 2.39 -5.23 -3.64
CA ALA A 101 1.61 -5.99 -2.67
C ALA A 101 1.46 -7.47 -3.08
N LEU A 102 1.22 -7.74 -4.37
CA LEU A 102 1.22 -9.11 -4.90
C LEU A 102 2.59 -9.77 -4.78
N LEU A 103 3.67 -9.03 -5.05
CA LEU A 103 5.03 -9.53 -4.87
C LEU A 103 5.30 -9.93 -3.42
N TYR A 104 4.91 -9.10 -2.45
CA TYR A 104 5.08 -9.44 -1.04
C TYR A 104 4.27 -10.69 -0.66
N LEU A 105 3.02 -10.81 -1.12
CA LEU A 105 2.23 -12.03 -0.90
C LEU A 105 2.87 -13.26 -1.54
N PHE A 106 3.45 -13.13 -2.74
CA PHE A 106 4.17 -14.20 -3.41
C PHE A 106 5.37 -14.65 -2.57
N GLN A 107 6.18 -13.71 -2.07
CA GLN A 107 7.32 -14.02 -1.19
C GLN A 107 6.88 -14.70 0.12
N ILE A 108 5.76 -14.25 0.72
CA ILE A 108 5.19 -14.89 1.91
C ILE A 108 4.76 -16.33 1.59
N ALA A 109 4.12 -16.57 0.45
CA ALA A 109 3.70 -17.91 0.04
C ALA A 109 4.89 -18.84 -0.20
N GLU A 110 5.92 -18.38 -0.90
CA GLU A 110 7.18 -19.10 -1.12
C GLU A 110 7.87 -19.45 0.21
N ALA A 111 8.02 -18.47 1.10
CA ALA A 111 8.65 -18.68 2.42
C ALA A 111 7.88 -19.68 3.30
N GLN A 112 6.58 -19.85 3.07
CA GLN A 112 5.73 -20.80 3.79
C GLN A 112 5.53 -22.13 3.05
N GLY A 113 6.17 -22.34 1.90
CA GLY A 113 6.06 -23.57 1.10
C GLY A 113 4.67 -23.80 0.50
N GLN A 114 3.89 -22.73 0.31
CA GLN A 114 2.53 -22.80 -0.24
C GLN A 114 2.55 -22.73 -1.77
N SER A 115 3.07 -23.77 -2.42
CA SER A 115 3.35 -23.77 -3.86
C SER A 115 2.15 -23.42 -4.74
N ASP A 116 0.96 -23.92 -4.42
CA ASP A 116 -0.27 -23.64 -5.19
C ASP A 116 -0.63 -22.14 -5.15
N LEU A 117 -0.47 -21.52 -3.98
CA LEU A 117 -0.72 -20.09 -3.82
C LEU A 117 0.37 -19.26 -4.49
N ALA A 118 1.63 -19.65 -4.33
CA ALA A 118 2.75 -18.96 -4.97
C ALA A 118 2.60 -18.98 -6.50
N GLU A 119 2.20 -20.11 -7.09
CA GLU A 119 1.97 -20.20 -8.54
C GLU A 119 0.78 -19.35 -8.98
N SER A 120 -0.33 -19.33 -8.23
CA SER A 120 -1.47 -18.48 -8.59
C SER A 120 -1.12 -16.99 -8.54
N LEU A 121 -0.40 -16.53 -7.52
CA LEU A 121 0.09 -15.16 -7.41
C LEU A 121 1.09 -14.82 -8.51
N ARG A 122 1.97 -15.76 -8.85
CA ARG A 122 2.91 -15.62 -9.97
C ARG A 122 2.17 -15.37 -11.28
N GLN A 123 1.17 -16.19 -11.60
CA GLN A 123 0.35 -16.03 -12.80
C GLN A 123 -0.40 -14.69 -12.82
N GLU A 124 -0.90 -14.24 -11.67
CA GLU A 124 -1.55 -12.93 -11.55
C GLU A 124 -0.58 -11.77 -11.81
N ILE A 125 0.63 -11.82 -11.24
CA ILE A 125 1.69 -10.81 -11.47
C ILE A 125 2.02 -10.72 -12.96
N ILE A 126 2.19 -11.87 -13.63
CA ILE A 126 2.48 -11.96 -15.06
C ILE A 126 1.33 -11.38 -15.88
N THR A 127 0.09 -11.83 -15.63
CA THR A 127 -1.09 -11.48 -16.44
C THR A 127 -1.48 -10.01 -16.31
N SER A 128 -1.37 -9.44 -15.10
CA SER A 128 -1.82 -8.07 -14.81
C SER A 128 -1.14 -6.98 -15.65
N GLN A 129 -0.03 -7.29 -16.35
CA GLN A 129 0.82 -6.28 -16.99
C GLN A 129 1.11 -6.52 -18.49
N GLN A 130 0.51 -7.54 -19.10
CA GLN A 130 0.82 -7.94 -20.49
C GLN A 130 0.30 -6.99 -21.59
N LEU A 131 -0.59 -6.04 -21.29
CA LEU A 131 -1.23 -5.21 -22.34
C LEU A 131 -0.37 -4.09 -22.94
N VAL A 132 0.88 -3.89 -22.50
CA VAL A 132 1.66 -2.67 -22.85
C VAL A 132 2.94 -2.92 -23.67
N LEU A 133 3.32 -4.16 -23.94
CA LEU A 133 4.63 -4.49 -24.54
C LEU A 133 4.68 -4.52 -26.09
N LEU A 134 3.59 -4.17 -26.79
CA LEU A 134 3.54 -4.21 -28.26
C LEU A 134 4.57 -3.32 -28.98
N PHE A 135 5.22 -2.36 -28.29
CA PHE A 135 6.12 -1.37 -28.91
C PHE A 135 7.38 -1.01 -28.08
N ARG A 136 7.73 -1.74 -27.00
CA ARG A 136 8.92 -1.46 -26.18
C ARG A 136 9.58 -2.74 -25.67
N GLU A 137 10.91 -2.77 -25.61
CA GLU A 137 11.68 -3.89 -25.04
C GLU A 137 11.39 -4.12 -23.56
N TYR A 138 11.08 -3.04 -22.82
CA TYR A 138 10.66 -3.13 -21.44
C TYR A 138 9.73 -1.98 -21.00
N LYS A 139 9.00 -2.18 -19.90
CA LYS A 139 8.26 -1.13 -19.19
C LYS A 139 8.64 -1.09 -17.73
N GLN A 140 8.89 0.11 -17.21
CA GLN A 140 9.23 0.33 -15.82
C GLN A 140 8.07 0.98 -15.05
N PHE A 141 7.84 0.48 -13.84
CA PHE A 141 6.93 1.05 -12.85
C PHE A 141 7.70 1.35 -11.57
N GLN A 142 7.40 2.47 -10.92
CA GLN A 142 8.02 2.86 -9.67
C GLN A 142 6.96 3.23 -8.64
N TYR A 143 7.25 2.93 -7.38
CA TYR A 143 6.43 3.28 -6.24
C TYR A 143 7.30 3.56 -5.02
N LEU A 144 7.23 4.77 -4.46
CA LEU A 144 7.83 5.08 -3.16
C LEU A 144 6.80 4.74 -2.08
N SER A 145 7.11 3.75 -1.24
CA SER A 145 6.21 3.42 -0.13
C SER A 145 6.24 4.50 0.96
N PRO A 146 5.21 4.61 1.81
CA PRO A 146 5.21 5.56 2.91
C PRO A 146 6.33 5.29 3.93
N LEU A 147 6.82 4.05 4.01
CA LEU A 147 8.02 3.68 4.78
C LEU A 147 9.34 4.11 4.12
N GLN A 148 9.27 4.91 3.05
CA GLN A 148 10.41 5.45 2.30
C GLN A 148 11.23 4.40 1.54
N ARG A 149 10.61 3.27 1.16
CA ARG A 149 11.25 2.24 0.35
C ARG A 149 10.92 2.41 -1.14
N ASN A 150 11.95 2.47 -1.97
CA ASN A 150 11.82 2.66 -3.42
C ASN A 150 11.56 1.33 -4.12
N HIS A 151 10.34 1.12 -4.59
CA HIS A 151 9.97 -0.07 -5.35
C HIS A 151 10.05 0.21 -6.84
N LYS A 152 10.59 -0.74 -7.59
CA LYS A 152 10.71 -0.66 -9.05
C LYS A 152 10.43 -2.03 -9.66
N ALA A 153 9.50 -2.08 -10.62
CA ALA A 153 9.22 -3.28 -11.41
C ALA A 153 9.60 -3.01 -12.86
N ILE A 154 10.44 -3.87 -13.43
CA ILE A 154 10.90 -3.80 -14.81
C ILE A 154 10.37 -5.03 -15.55
N HIS A 155 9.49 -4.80 -16.52
CA HIS A 155 8.86 -5.83 -17.33
C HIS A 155 9.65 -6.00 -18.61
N PHE A 156 10.29 -7.14 -18.77
CA PHE A 156 10.96 -7.57 -20.01
C PHE A 156 10.00 -8.45 -20.84
N ILE A 157 10.48 -8.97 -21.96
CA ILE A 157 9.70 -9.90 -22.80
C ILE A 157 9.48 -11.25 -22.10
N ASP A 158 10.45 -11.72 -21.33
CA ASP A 158 10.54 -13.08 -20.77
C ASP A 158 10.57 -13.13 -19.22
N ARG A 159 10.56 -11.97 -18.57
CA ARG A 159 10.63 -11.87 -17.11
C ARG A 159 10.16 -10.53 -16.58
N ILE A 160 9.89 -10.50 -15.28
CA ILE A 160 9.71 -9.30 -14.48
C ILE A 160 10.80 -9.29 -13.41
N GLU A 161 11.47 -8.16 -13.27
CA GLU A 161 12.43 -7.92 -12.19
C GLU A 161 11.87 -6.87 -11.23
N PHE A 162 11.83 -7.22 -9.96
CA PHE A 162 11.44 -6.34 -8.88
C PHE A 162 12.66 -5.93 -8.10
N TYR A 163 12.79 -4.62 -7.87
CA TYR A 163 13.84 -4.01 -7.07
C TYR A 163 13.21 -3.25 -5.91
N ILE A 164 13.86 -3.31 -4.75
CA ILE A 164 13.51 -2.50 -3.58
C ILE A 164 14.79 -1.83 -3.09
N ASP A 165 14.77 -0.50 -2.97
CA ASP A 165 15.94 0.32 -2.64
C ASP A 165 17.14 0.05 -3.56
N ASP A 166 16.84 -0.12 -4.85
CA ASP A 166 17.78 -0.45 -5.93
C ASP A 166 18.47 -1.82 -5.84
N GLU A 167 18.10 -2.64 -4.87
CA GLU A 167 18.53 -4.04 -4.77
C GLU A 167 17.54 -4.96 -5.48
N LEU A 168 18.05 -5.95 -6.23
CA LEU A 168 17.20 -6.96 -6.86
C LEU A 168 16.53 -7.81 -5.78
N PHE A 169 15.21 -7.68 -5.67
CA PHE A 169 14.41 -8.35 -4.66
C PHE A 169 13.80 -9.66 -5.17
N ALA A 170 13.30 -9.68 -6.41
CA ALA A 170 12.77 -10.88 -7.02
C ALA A 170 12.86 -10.84 -8.55
N ARG A 171 12.98 -12.02 -9.16
CA ARG A 171 12.87 -12.21 -10.60
C ARG A 171 11.83 -13.29 -10.87
N ILE A 172 10.84 -12.96 -11.69
CA ILE A 172 9.78 -13.88 -12.12
C ILE A 172 9.89 -14.03 -13.65
N SER A 173 10.43 -15.16 -14.11
CA SER A 173 10.47 -15.52 -15.53
C SER A 173 9.12 -16.06 -16.00
N TYR A 174 8.81 -16.03 -17.30
CA TYR A 174 7.65 -16.70 -17.89
C TYR A 174 7.88 -17.11 -19.35
#